data_AF-A0A353WR58-F1
#
_entry.id   AF-A0A353WR58-F1
#
_cell.length_a   1.000
_cell.length_b   1.000
_cell.length_c   1.000
_cell.angle_alpha   90.00
_cell.angle_beta   90.00
_cell.angle_gamma   90.00
#
_symmetry.space_group_name_H-M   'P 1'
#
loop_
_entity.id
_entity.type
_entity.pdbx_description
1 polymer ?
#
loop_
_entity_poly.entity_id
_entity_poly.type
_entity_poly.pdbx_seq_one_letter_code
_entity_poly.pdbx_strand_id
1 'polypeptide(L)'
;MKEGGVLIYSTCTYEDAENDSNLEWAAQTLGGKIIPSEDEFPEYGVKLTRAGSLLKAGDVLGEGQWVGALLKTAFSSEFTSVHDFSSLRPLRRVFLPNERRGIVKGKDFIPDADWALSIDFDRDAYPVVDLDEQSALRFLHRDTIVLPGAPLGYNVVSYSGVPLGFVKNLGRRCNNLYPSGRRILMDVNNVK
;
A
#
# COMPACT_ATOMS: atom_id res chain seq x y z
N MET A 1 -19.47 -12.00 -2.75
CA MET A 1 -19.75 -10.80 -1.91
C MET A 1 -21.04 -11.04 -1.15
N LYS A 2 -21.10 -10.69 0.15
CA LYS A 2 -22.32 -10.83 0.95
C LYS A 2 -23.33 -9.75 0.56
N GLU A 3 -24.61 -9.98 0.83
CA GLU A 3 -25.64 -8.95 0.73
C GLU A 3 -25.28 -7.75 1.61
N GLY A 4 -25.56 -6.54 1.11
CA GLY A 4 -25.12 -5.27 1.70
C GLY A 4 -23.66 -4.89 1.41
N GLY A 5 -22.87 -5.77 0.79
CA GLY A 5 -21.49 -5.46 0.37
C GLY A 5 -21.43 -4.51 -0.82
N VAL A 6 -20.38 -3.70 -0.89
CA VAL A 6 -20.11 -2.79 -2.02
C VAL A 6 -18.95 -3.32 -2.85
N LEU A 7 -19.14 -3.37 -4.17
CA LEU A 7 -18.09 -3.58 -5.16
C LEU A 7 -17.73 -2.22 -5.77
N ILE A 8 -16.45 -1.85 -5.67
CA ILE A 8 -15.88 -0.77 -6.47
C ILE A 8 -15.25 -1.43 -7.70
N TYR A 9 -15.68 -1.00 -8.88
CA TYR A 9 -15.16 -1.46 -10.16
C TYR A 9 -14.48 -0.30 -10.87
N SER A 10 -13.30 -0.54 -11.44
CA SER A 10 -12.52 0.52 -12.06
C SER A 10 -11.64 -0.01 -13.18
N THR A 11 -11.40 0.80 -14.20
CA THR A 11 -10.54 0.45 -15.34
C THR A 11 -9.70 1.67 -15.78
N CYS A 12 -8.61 1.42 -16.50
CA CYS A 12 -7.79 2.45 -17.14
C CYS A 12 -8.06 2.54 -18.66
N THR A 13 -9.29 2.27 -19.09
CA THR A 13 -9.74 2.35 -20.50
C THR A 13 -10.94 3.30 -20.60
N TYR A 14 -11.16 3.88 -21.77
CA TYR A 14 -12.34 4.71 -22.07
C TYR A 14 -13.47 3.92 -22.73
N GLU A 15 -13.26 2.64 -23.01
CA GLU A 15 -14.21 1.81 -23.73
C GLU A 15 -15.45 1.54 -22.87
N ASP A 16 -16.62 1.90 -23.39
CA ASP A 16 -17.90 1.76 -22.69
C ASP A 16 -18.22 0.28 -22.38
N ALA A 17 -17.85 -0.62 -23.31
CA ALA A 17 -18.03 -2.05 -23.15
C ALA A 17 -17.30 -2.62 -21.92
N GLU A 18 -16.14 -2.04 -21.58
CA GLU A 18 -15.36 -2.42 -20.40
C GLU A 18 -15.80 -1.68 -19.14
N ASN A 19 -16.58 -0.60 -19.26
CA ASN A 19 -16.93 0.33 -18.20
C ASN A 19 -18.40 0.20 -17.81
N ASP A 20 -19.22 1.15 -18.27
CA ASP A 20 -20.64 1.25 -17.97
C ASP A 20 -21.39 -0.04 -18.31
N SER A 21 -21.18 -0.56 -19.53
CA SER A 21 -21.83 -1.78 -19.98
C SER A 21 -21.49 -2.99 -19.10
N ASN A 22 -20.24 -3.07 -18.62
CA ASN A 22 -19.80 -4.19 -17.79
C ASN A 22 -20.38 -4.11 -16.37
N LEU A 23 -20.44 -2.90 -15.78
CA LEU A 23 -21.04 -2.71 -14.46
C LEU A 23 -22.56 -2.88 -14.48
N GLU A 24 -23.23 -2.40 -15.53
CA GLU A 24 -24.66 -2.64 -15.79
C GLU A 24 -24.96 -4.13 -15.94
N TRP A 25 -24.17 -4.84 -16.75
CA TRP A 25 -24.28 -6.30 -16.90
C TRP A 25 -24.11 -7.02 -15.56
N ALA A 26 -23.12 -6.64 -14.76
CA ALA A 26 -22.88 -7.22 -13.45
C ALA A 26 -24.05 -6.97 -12.50
N ALA A 27 -24.62 -5.76 -12.49
CA ALA A 27 -25.80 -5.42 -11.70
C ALA A 27 -27.00 -6.30 -12.05
N GLN A 28 -27.27 -6.45 -13.35
CA GLN A 28 -28.41 -7.20 -13.87
C GLN A 28 -28.25 -8.71 -13.69
N THR A 29 -27.07 -9.24 -14.01
CA THR A 29 -26.83 -10.70 -14.09
C THR A 29 -26.44 -11.28 -12.74
N LEU A 30 -25.56 -10.59 -12.00
CA LEU A 30 -25.07 -11.08 -10.71
C LEU A 30 -25.94 -10.62 -9.56
N GLY A 31 -26.84 -9.65 -9.78
CA GLY A 31 -27.76 -9.09 -8.79
C GLY A 31 -27.09 -8.01 -7.95
N GLY A 32 -27.54 -6.78 -8.10
CA GLY A 32 -27.10 -5.61 -7.34
C GLY A 32 -27.76 -4.34 -7.86
N LYS A 33 -27.47 -3.22 -7.20
CA LYS A 33 -27.89 -1.89 -7.63
C LYS A 33 -26.66 -1.01 -7.81
N ILE A 34 -26.54 -0.36 -8.96
CA ILE A 34 -25.49 0.64 -9.17
C ILE A 34 -25.70 1.77 -8.16
N ILE A 35 -24.62 2.15 -7.48
CA ILE A 35 -24.59 3.31 -6.62
C ILE A 35 -24.33 4.51 -7.55
N PRO A 36 -25.30 5.45 -7.68
CA PRO A 36 -25.12 6.59 -8.57
C PRO A 36 -23.95 7.43 -8.09
N SER A 37 -23.08 7.82 -9.02
CA SER A 37 -22.02 8.78 -8.73
C SER A 37 -22.59 10.18 -8.52
N GLU A 38 -22.05 10.89 -7.53
CA GLU A 38 -22.31 12.30 -7.30
C GLU A 38 -21.22 13.14 -7.98
N ASP A 39 -21.61 14.30 -8.52
CA ASP A 39 -20.66 15.27 -9.11
C ASP A 39 -20.02 16.10 -7.99
N GLU A 40 -19.26 15.44 -7.12
CA GLU A 40 -18.61 16.07 -5.95
C GLU A 40 -17.41 16.95 -6.33
N PHE A 41 -16.84 16.75 -7.52
CA PHE A 41 -15.59 17.37 -7.97
C PHE A 41 -15.67 17.96 -9.40
N PRO A 42 -16.69 18.78 -9.72
CA PRO A 42 -16.92 19.27 -11.07
C PRO A 42 -15.78 20.15 -11.58
N GLU A 43 -15.11 20.90 -10.70
CA GLU A 43 -13.99 21.79 -11.05
C GLU A 43 -12.74 21.03 -11.52
N TYR A 44 -12.65 19.73 -11.22
CA TYR A 44 -11.51 18.89 -11.62
C TYR A 44 -11.71 18.23 -12.99
N GLY A 45 -12.88 18.40 -13.62
CA GLY A 45 -13.16 17.84 -14.96
C GLY A 45 -13.65 16.39 -14.95
N VAL A 46 -14.09 15.88 -13.79
CA VAL A 46 -14.72 14.55 -13.67
C VAL A 46 -16.07 14.57 -14.38
N LYS A 47 -16.37 13.52 -15.14
CA LYS A 47 -17.62 13.40 -15.91
C LYS A 47 -18.43 12.23 -15.41
N LEU A 48 -19.68 12.46 -15.03
CA LEU A 48 -20.60 11.38 -14.73
C LEU A 48 -20.95 10.58 -16.00
N THR A 49 -21.01 9.27 -15.86
CA THR A 49 -21.46 8.33 -16.90
C THR A 49 -22.78 7.67 -16.49
N ARG A 50 -23.23 6.65 -17.22
CA ARG A 50 -24.49 5.95 -16.91
C ARG A 50 -24.40 5.17 -15.59
N ALA A 51 -23.22 4.63 -15.30
CA ALA A 51 -22.97 3.72 -14.20
C ALA A 51 -21.81 4.12 -13.28
N GLY A 52 -21.13 5.24 -13.54
CA GLY A 52 -19.96 5.65 -12.78
C GLY A 52 -19.46 7.06 -13.12
N SER A 53 -18.15 7.24 -12.97
CA SER A 53 -17.44 8.49 -13.19
C SER A 53 -16.21 8.25 -14.07
N LEU A 54 -16.06 9.09 -15.09
CA LEU A 54 -14.94 9.11 -16.02
C LEU A 54 -13.98 10.25 -15.68
N LEU A 55 -12.72 9.88 -15.47
CA LEU A 55 -11.57 10.76 -15.35
C LEU A 55 -10.80 10.67 -16.67
N LYS A 56 -11.06 11.57 -17.61
CA LYS A 56 -10.44 11.52 -18.94
C LYS A 56 -9.11 12.29 -18.95
N ALA A 57 -8.05 11.69 -19.49
CA ALA A 57 -6.77 12.36 -19.67
C ALA A 57 -6.93 13.64 -20.50
N GLY A 58 -6.31 14.71 -20.02
CA GLY A 58 -6.42 16.06 -20.60
C GLY A 58 -7.59 16.88 -20.04
N ASP A 59 -8.64 16.24 -19.51
CA ASP A 59 -9.70 16.91 -18.76
C ASP A 59 -9.36 16.95 -17.26
N VAL A 60 -8.78 15.86 -16.74
CA VAL A 60 -8.23 15.75 -15.37
C VAL A 60 -6.70 15.64 -15.41
N LEU A 61 -6.04 15.89 -14.28
CA LEU A 61 -4.64 15.48 -14.08
C LEU A 61 -4.56 13.94 -13.92
N GLY A 62 -3.90 13.27 -14.85
CA GLY A 62 -3.68 11.82 -14.81
C GLY A 62 -3.72 11.16 -16.19
N GLU A 63 -3.47 9.86 -16.22
CA GLU A 63 -3.42 9.05 -17.45
C GLU A 63 -4.80 8.62 -17.97
N GLY A 64 -5.83 8.78 -17.12
CA GLY A 64 -7.20 8.38 -17.42
C GLY A 64 -7.66 7.19 -16.59
N GLN A 65 -8.89 7.23 -16.11
CA GLN A 65 -9.51 6.17 -15.30
C GLN A 65 -11.03 6.24 -15.43
N TRP A 66 -11.70 5.11 -15.31
CA TRP A 66 -13.12 5.02 -15.03
C TRP A 66 -13.35 4.30 -13.70
N VAL A 67 -14.34 4.74 -12.92
CA VAL A 67 -14.71 4.10 -11.65
C VAL A 67 -16.22 4.14 -11.45
N GLY A 68 -16.80 3.03 -10.98
CA GLY A 68 -18.19 2.92 -10.60
C GLY A 68 -18.36 1.99 -9.40
N ALA A 69 -19.55 2.02 -8.79
CA ALA A 69 -19.82 1.22 -7.61
C ALA A 69 -21.17 0.49 -7.70
N LEU A 70 -21.22 -0.70 -7.09
CA LEU A 70 -22.38 -1.57 -7.06
C LEU A 70 -22.63 -2.04 -5.63
N LEU A 71 -23.86 -1.85 -5.13
CA LEU A 71 -24.35 -2.44 -3.89
C LEU A 71 -24.94 -3.83 -4.17
N LYS A 72 -24.50 -4.84 -3.42
CA LYS A 72 -25.05 -6.21 -3.49
C LYS A 72 -26.39 -6.28 -2.77
N THR A 73 -27.49 -6.39 -3.50
CA THR A 73 -28.86 -6.38 -2.94
C THR A 73 -29.54 -7.73 -2.90
N ALA A 74 -28.99 -8.75 -3.55
CA ALA A 74 -29.57 -10.09 -3.57
C ALA A 74 -28.50 -11.15 -3.41
N PHE A 75 -28.80 -12.26 -2.74
CA PHE A 75 -27.94 -13.44 -2.78
C PHE A 75 -28.15 -14.18 -4.10
N SER A 76 -27.08 -14.45 -4.87
CA SER A 76 -27.17 -15.35 -6.02
C SER A 76 -26.91 -16.76 -5.52
N SER A 77 -27.93 -17.61 -5.55
CA SER A 77 -27.88 -19.01 -5.10
C SER A 77 -27.35 -19.98 -6.17
N GLU A 78 -27.02 -19.51 -7.37
CA GLU A 78 -26.70 -20.39 -8.52
C GLU A 78 -25.23 -20.82 -8.61
N PHE A 79 -24.36 -20.34 -7.72
CA PHE A 79 -23.00 -20.87 -7.61
C PHE A 79 -22.90 -21.87 -6.47
N THR A 80 -23.06 -23.15 -6.79
CA THR A 80 -22.56 -24.25 -5.95
C THR A 80 -21.03 -24.19 -6.04
N SER A 81 -20.37 -23.43 -5.16
CA SER A 81 -18.92 -23.43 -5.15
C SER A 81 -18.44 -24.83 -4.81
N VAL A 82 -17.67 -25.44 -5.72
CA VAL A 82 -16.95 -26.70 -5.46
C VAL A 82 -15.93 -26.53 -4.32
N HIS A 83 -15.62 -25.28 -3.97
CA HIS A 83 -14.68 -24.89 -2.93
C HIS A 83 -15.44 -24.27 -1.75
N ASP A 84 -15.24 -24.84 -0.56
CA ASP A 84 -15.78 -24.31 0.67
C ASP A 84 -15.05 -23.03 1.09
N PHE A 85 -15.68 -21.89 0.82
CA PHE A 85 -15.18 -20.58 1.23
C PHE A 85 -15.61 -20.19 2.67
N SER A 86 -16.24 -21.10 3.43
CA SER A 86 -16.56 -20.85 4.85
C SER A 86 -15.32 -20.56 5.71
N SER A 87 -14.16 -21.03 5.24
CA SER A 87 -12.85 -20.80 5.85
C SER A 87 -12.26 -19.41 5.54
N LEU A 88 -12.77 -18.71 4.51
CA LEU A 88 -12.28 -17.36 4.17
C LEU A 88 -12.73 -16.38 5.26
N ARG A 89 -11.75 -15.96 6.06
CA ARG A 89 -11.93 -14.84 6.98
C ARG A 89 -11.60 -13.55 6.23
N PRO A 90 -12.33 -12.44 6.48
CA PRO A 90 -11.87 -11.13 6.05
C PRO A 90 -10.40 -10.99 6.43
N LEU A 91 -9.59 -10.46 5.52
CA LEU A 91 -8.25 -9.98 5.83
C LEU A 91 -8.40 -8.87 6.88
N ARG A 92 -8.54 -9.26 8.14
CA ARG A 92 -8.37 -8.36 9.28
C ARG A 92 -6.98 -7.79 9.08
N ARG A 93 -6.88 -6.45 9.18
CA ARG A 93 -5.67 -5.63 9.10
C ARG A 93 -4.49 -6.55 9.34
N VAL A 94 -3.67 -6.79 8.31
CA VAL A 94 -2.55 -7.72 8.35
C VAL A 94 -1.69 -7.30 9.52
N PHE A 95 -2.02 -7.79 10.72
CA PHE A 95 -1.13 -7.93 11.81
C PHE A 95 -0.07 -8.76 11.15
N LEU A 96 1.07 -8.13 10.83
CA LEU A 96 2.30 -8.85 10.68
C LEU A 96 2.28 -9.79 11.88
N PRO A 97 2.11 -11.13 11.70
CA PRO A 97 2.25 -12.05 12.82
C PRO A 97 3.56 -11.68 13.51
N ASN A 98 3.74 -11.94 14.80
CA ASN A 98 5.00 -11.55 15.48
C ASN A 98 6.26 -12.01 14.68
N GLU A 99 6.13 -13.08 13.90
CA GLU A 99 7.06 -13.63 12.90
C GLU A 99 7.47 -12.68 11.75
N ARG A 100 6.69 -11.66 11.43
CA ARG A 100 6.98 -10.63 10.42
C ARG A 100 7.46 -9.30 11.01
N ARG A 101 7.50 -9.16 12.35
CA ARG A 101 8.19 -8.02 12.98
C ARG A 101 9.71 -8.20 12.96
N GLY A 102 10.17 -9.42 12.75
CA GLY A 102 11.57 -9.77 12.81
C GLY A 102 11.77 -11.26 13.07
N ILE A 103 13.03 -11.66 13.13
CA ILE A 103 13.44 -13.04 13.40
C ILE A 103 14.25 -13.10 14.69
N VAL A 104 14.04 -14.13 15.49
CA VAL A 104 14.93 -14.44 16.61
C VAL A 104 16.12 -15.22 16.07
N LYS A 105 17.34 -14.69 16.24
CA LYS A 105 18.58 -15.36 15.88
C LYS A 105 19.48 -15.45 17.11
N GLY A 106 19.54 -16.66 17.68
CA GLY A 106 20.21 -16.87 18.97
C GLY A 106 19.46 -16.12 20.08
N LYS A 107 20.13 -15.19 20.75
CA LYS A 107 19.53 -14.34 21.80
C LYS A 107 18.99 -13.00 21.30
N ASP A 108 19.27 -12.65 20.05
CA ASP A 108 18.91 -11.35 19.48
C ASP A 108 17.60 -11.47 18.70
N PHE A 109 16.68 -10.54 18.91
CA PHE A 109 15.57 -10.27 17.99
C PHE A 109 16.06 -9.29 16.92
N ILE A 110 16.05 -9.70 15.67
CA ILE A 110 16.44 -8.88 14.51
C ILE A 110 15.15 -8.34 13.89
N PRO A 111 14.85 -7.04 13.98
CA PRO A 111 13.63 -6.50 13.42
C PRO A 111 13.64 -6.58 11.89
N ASP A 112 12.48 -6.85 11.30
CA ASP A 112 12.28 -6.91 9.86
C ASP A 112 12.16 -5.51 9.28
N ALA A 113 12.75 -5.28 8.11
CA ALA A 113 12.70 -3.98 7.44
C ALA A 113 11.26 -3.55 7.09
N ASP A 114 10.37 -4.50 6.77
CA ASP A 114 8.97 -4.21 6.44
C ASP A 114 8.18 -3.72 7.66
N TRP A 115 8.62 -4.06 8.87
CA TRP A 115 7.95 -3.60 10.07
C TRP A 115 8.09 -2.09 10.25
N ALA A 116 9.27 -1.52 9.96
CA ALA A 116 9.47 -0.06 10.01
C ALA A 116 8.57 0.69 9.00
N LEU A 117 8.23 0.05 7.88
CA LEU A 117 7.39 0.61 6.81
C LEU A 117 5.89 0.34 7.02
N SER A 118 5.54 -0.38 8.08
CA SER A 118 4.16 -0.75 8.36
C SER A 118 3.36 0.44 8.90
N ILE A 119 2.09 0.56 8.49
CA ILE A 119 1.15 1.54 9.05
C ILE A 119 0.87 1.30 10.55
N ASP A 120 1.09 0.09 11.05
CA ASP A 120 0.92 -0.27 12.47
C ASP A 120 2.26 -0.23 13.24
N PHE A 121 3.32 0.36 12.65
CA PHE A 121 4.60 0.49 13.34
C PHE A 121 4.49 1.44 14.54
N ASP A 122 4.83 0.93 15.72
CA ASP A 122 4.96 1.74 16.93
C ASP A 122 6.29 2.50 16.86
N ARG A 123 6.22 3.82 16.66
CA ARG A 123 7.38 4.69 16.50
C ARG A 123 8.24 4.80 17.76
N ASP A 124 7.67 4.46 18.94
CA ASP A 124 8.38 4.50 20.21
C ASP A 124 9.06 3.15 20.54
N ALA A 125 8.89 2.12 19.70
CA ALA A 125 9.47 0.79 19.93
C ALA A 125 11.01 0.77 19.86
N TYR A 126 11.61 1.71 19.13
CA TYR A 126 13.07 1.86 18.99
C TYR A 126 13.45 3.34 18.93
N PRO A 127 14.69 3.70 19.32
CA PRO A 127 15.20 5.04 19.07
C PRO A 127 15.19 5.37 17.58
N VAL A 128 14.74 6.58 17.25
CA VAL A 128 14.66 7.08 15.88
C VAL A 128 15.77 8.10 15.64
N VAL A 129 16.44 7.98 14.50
CA VAL A 129 17.44 8.95 14.02
C VAL A 129 17.00 9.47 12.66
N ASP A 130 16.63 10.76 12.61
CA ASP A 130 16.28 11.41 11.34
C ASP A 130 17.56 11.77 10.58
N LEU A 131 17.64 11.31 9.33
CA LEU A 131 18.80 11.47 8.46
C LEU A 131 18.64 12.69 7.57
N ASP A 132 19.76 13.27 7.15
CA ASP A 132 19.78 14.12 5.97
C ASP A 132 19.57 13.27 4.69
N GLU A 133 19.30 13.96 3.57
CA GLU A 133 19.01 13.33 2.29
C GLU A 133 20.15 12.42 1.80
N GLN A 134 21.40 12.88 1.92
CA GLN A 134 22.57 12.11 1.46
C GLN A 134 22.75 10.83 2.27
N SER A 135 22.55 10.90 3.58
CA SER A 135 22.63 9.77 4.50
C SER A 135 21.46 8.79 4.30
N ALA A 136 20.26 9.30 3.99
CA ALA A 136 19.10 8.50 3.63
C ALA A 136 19.33 7.74 2.31
N LEU A 137 19.87 8.40 1.29
CA LEU A 137 20.24 7.76 0.02
C LEU A 137 21.31 6.69 0.21
N ARG A 138 22.36 6.97 1.01
CA ARG A 138 23.37 5.98 1.40
C ARG A 138 22.76 4.78 2.14
N PHE A 139 21.80 5.02 3.03
CA PHE A 139 21.05 3.96 3.68
C PHE A 139 20.29 3.09 2.67
N LEU A 140 19.53 3.70 1.75
CA LEU A 140 18.77 2.98 0.71
C LEU A 140 19.68 2.26 -0.30
N HIS A 141 20.88 2.80 -0.56
CA HIS A 141 21.90 2.17 -1.41
C HIS A 141 22.62 0.99 -0.71
N ARG A 142 22.39 0.82 0.61
CA ARG A 142 23.06 -0.13 1.51
C ARG A 142 24.53 0.16 1.82
N ASP A 143 24.93 1.43 1.74
CA ASP A 143 26.24 1.84 2.20
C ASP A 143 26.38 1.71 3.72
N THR A 144 27.63 1.72 4.18
CA THR A 144 27.90 1.85 5.61
C THR A 144 27.59 3.28 6.04
N ILE A 145 26.69 3.42 7.01
CA ILE A 145 26.38 4.71 7.63
C ILE A 145 26.91 4.77 9.06
N VAL A 146 27.13 5.99 9.54
CA VAL A 146 27.53 6.29 10.92
C VAL A 146 26.49 7.22 11.50
N LEU A 147 26.06 6.95 12.73
CA LEU A 147 25.06 7.76 13.43
C LEU A 147 25.68 8.30 14.72
N PRO A 148 26.40 9.44 14.66
CA PRO A 148 27.03 10.04 15.83
C PRO A 148 25.99 10.34 16.90
N GLY A 149 26.25 9.94 18.15
CA GLY A 149 25.36 10.21 19.28
C GLY A 149 24.12 9.32 19.36
N ALA A 150 23.86 8.45 18.37
CA ALA A 150 22.76 7.51 18.44
C ALA A 150 23.03 6.38 19.46
N PRO A 151 22.00 5.85 20.15
CA PRO A 151 22.13 4.70 21.03
C PRO A 151 22.75 3.47 20.35
N LEU A 152 23.51 2.68 21.11
CA LEU A 152 23.97 1.37 20.66
C LEU A 152 22.78 0.41 20.50
N GLY A 153 22.88 -0.52 19.55
CA GLY A 153 21.82 -1.50 19.28
C GLY A 153 20.94 -1.11 18.09
N TYR A 154 19.70 -1.61 18.06
CA TYR A 154 18.79 -1.37 16.95
C TYR A 154 18.20 0.04 17.05
N ASN A 155 18.28 0.77 15.94
CA ASN A 155 17.68 2.09 15.76
C ASN A 155 16.86 2.08 14.47
N VAL A 156 15.81 2.88 14.43
CA VAL A 156 15.10 3.21 13.18
C VAL A 156 15.76 4.45 12.60
N VAL A 157 16.02 4.42 11.29
CA VAL A 157 16.39 5.63 10.55
C VAL A 157 15.18 6.15 9.81
N SER A 158 15.01 7.47 9.81
CA SER A 158 13.95 8.18 9.08
C SER A 158 14.52 9.25 8.17
N TYR A 159 13.71 9.75 7.25
CA TYR A 159 13.98 10.98 6.52
C TYR A 159 12.70 11.81 6.50
N SER A 160 12.80 13.08 6.89
CA SER A 160 11.63 13.97 7.03
C SER A 160 10.54 13.37 7.92
N GLY A 161 10.93 12.64 8.98
CA GLY A 161 10.00 11.99 9.91
C GLY A 161 9.27 10.76 9.37
N VAL A 162 9.63 10.26 8.18
CA VAL A 162 9.12 9.01 7.60
C VAL A 162 10.15 7.90 7.84
N PRO A 163 9.80 6.79 8.53
CA PRO A 163 10.70 5.66 8.72
C PRO A 163 11.15 5.06 7.39
N LEU A 164 12.46 4.78 7.28
CA LEU A 164 13.06 4.12 6.11
C LEU A 164 13.42 2.66 6.40
N GLY A 165 13.76 2.33 7.65
CA GLY A 165 14.14 0.98 8.05
C GLY A 165 15.02 0.95 9.29
N PHE A 166 15.59 -0.22 9.57
CA PHE A 166 16.42 -0.45 10.75
C PHE A 166 17.92 -0.43 10.45
N VAL A 167 18.69 -0.04 11.45
CA VAL A 167 20.13 -0.27 11.54
C VAL A 167 20.50 -0.86 12.89
N LYS A 168 21.61 -1.60 12.95
CA LYS A 168 22.25 -1.97 14.22
C LYS A 168 23.50 -1.13 14.42
N ASN A 169 23.42 -0.13 15.31
CA ASN A 169 24.53 0.73 15.68
C ASN A 169 25.52 -0.02 16.57
N LEU A 170 26.78 -0.09 16.13
CA LEU A 170 27.91 -0.72 16.83
C LEU A 170 28.88 0.33 17.41
N GLY A 171 28.50 1.61 17.42
CA GLY A 171 29.28 2.74 17.93
C GLY A 171 30.09 3.43 16.83
N ARG A 172 31.03 2.70 16.19
CA ARG A 172 31.84 3.27 15.08
C ARG A 172 31.17 3.19 13.72
N ARG A 173 30.24 2.26 13.55
CA ARG A 173 29.51 2.01 12.30
C ARG A 173 28.14 1.44 12.61
N CYS A 174 27.23 1.57 11.65
CA CYS A 174 25.96 0.87 11.67
C CYS A 174 25.95 -0.27 10.66
N ASN A 175 25.45 -1.44 11.08
CA ASN A 175 25.04 -2.46 10.14
C ASN A 175 23.70 -2.04 9.54
N ASN A 176 23.69 -1.83 8.23
CA ASN A 176 22.48 -1.49 7.49
C ASN A 176 21.63 -2.74 7.24
N LEU A 177 20.40 -2.77 7.80
CA LEU A 177 19.47 -3.90 7.70
C LEU A 177 18.48 -3.76 6.55
N TYR A 178 18.66 -2.77 5.67
CA TYR A 178 17.85 -2.62 4.47
C TYR A 178 18.00 -3.84 3.54
N PRO A 179 16.92 -4.39 2.96
CA PRO A 179 16.99 -5.60 2.14
C PRO A 179 17.85 -5.43 0.88
N SER A 180 18.72 -6.40 0.57
CA SER A 180 19.59 -6.34 -0.63
C SER A 180 18.80 -6.19 -1.92
N GLY A 181 17.70 -6.93 -2.06
CA GLY A 181 16.87 -6.92 -3.26
C GLY A 181 16.11 -5.61 -3.50
N ARG A 182 16.15 -4.66 -2.54
CA ARG A 182 15.46 -3.36 -2.65
C ARG A 182 16.42 -2.19 -2.76
N ARG A 183 17.73 -2.44 -2.70
CA ARG A 183 18.72 -1.35 -2.73
C ARG A 183 18.58 -0.56 -4.03
N ILE A 184 18.69 0.76 -3.93
CA ILE A 184 18.86 1.58 -5.13
C ILE A 184 20.22 1.27 -5.75
N LEU A 185 20.27 1.23 -7.08
CA LEU A 185 21.48 0.86 -7.85
C LEU A 185 22.14 2.06 -8.54
N MET A 186 21.49 3.21 -8.51
CA MET A 186 22.01 4.46 -9.06
C MET A 186 23.13 5.00 -8.15
N ASP A 187 24.08 5.73 -8.73
CA ASP A 187 25.11 6.44 -7.94
C ASP A 187 24.45 7.52 -7.06
N VAL A 188 24.66 7.39 -5.75
CA VAL A 188 24.11 8.29 -4.73
C VAL A 188 25.11 9.33 -4.23
N ASN A 189 26.36 9.32 -4.73
CA ASN A 189 27.39 10.25 -4.27
C ASN A 189 27.29 11.63 -4.94
N ASN A 190 26.51 11.75 -6.02
CA ASN A 190 26.41 12.94 -6.87
C ASN A 190 24.98 13.47 -7.02
N VAL A 191 24.08 13.15 -6.08
CA VAL A 191 22.73 13.72 -6.09
C VAL A 191 22.85 15.21 -5.72
N LYS A 192 22.41 16.07 -6.64
CA LYS A 192 22.53 17.54 -6.58
C LYS A 192 21.62 18.15 -5.55
#